data_AF-A0AAV5SML2-F1
#
_entry.id   AF-A0AAV5SML2-F1
#
_cell.length_a   1.000
_cell.length_b   1.000
_cell.length_c   1.000
_cell.angle_alpha   90.00
_cell.angle_beta   90.00
_cell.angle_gamma   90.00
#
_symmetry.space_group_name_H-M   'P 1'
#
loop_
_entity.id
_entity.type
_entity.pdbx_description
1 polymer ?
#
loop_
_entity_poly.entity_id
_entity_poly.type
_entity_poly.pdbx_seq_one_letter_code
_entity_poly.pdbx_strand_id
1 'polypeptide(L)'
;FHESRPDYLPSGTMPNAVARTINSLKLKMSATGPARLLAAYGGITYLVYLETSGFSRMSPLLSALPMISLSVFTLLTSMQPHAKIFTTGAFISSALAIYLQSSAWAPVSFAALFVIGRNLLYFLSFQHLIREWSFPIALMTGLYLSFFTVVCFADLLFSIPTLVCCLFIGVASACFLVLASGSLAQGGSLDDTSNSQASIIRFVGAMMETACVSMFIYSAFARRTETTLFMYRICEYVAHGLLFLANEREF
;
A
#
# COMPACT_ATOMS: atom_id res chain seq x y z
N PHE A 1 -38.49 50.53 -10.00
CA PHE A 1 -37.76 51.07 -8.83
C PHE A 1 -38.63 50.83 -7.61
N HIS A 2 -38.33 50.05 -6.59
CA HIS A 2 -37.19 49.22 -6.20
C HIS A 2 -37.80 48.21 -5.21
N GLU A 3 -37.73 46.91 -5.48
CA GLU A 3 -38.26 45.87 -4.59
C GLU A 3 -37.10 45.29 -3.76
N SER A 4 -37.26 45.36 -2.44
CA SER A 4 -36.30 45.00 -1.40
C SER A 4 -36.05 43.49 -1.33
N ARG A 5 -34.77 43.08 -1.43
CA ARG A 5 -34.31 41.73 -1.07
C ARG A 5 -33.59 41.76 0.28
N PRO A 6 -33.75 40.73 1.14
CA PRO A 6 -33.11 40.65 2.44
C PRO A 6 -31.64 40.20 2.33
N ASP A 7 -30.83 40.74 3.24
CA ASP A 7 -29.42 40.39 3.45
C ASP A 7 -29.27 38.92 3.87
N TYR A 8 -28.55 38.14 3.06
CA TYR A 8 -28.03 36.84 3.47
C TYR A 8 -26.64 37.05 4.11
N LEU A 9 -26.59 36.92 5.43
CA LEU A 9 -25.36 36.67 6.18
C LEU A 9 -24.76 35.31 5.76
N PRO A 10 -23.48 35.21 5.36
CA PRO A 10 -22.80 33.93 5.32
C PRO A 10 -22.31 33.57 6.73
N SER A 11 -23.06 32.72 7.41
CA SER A 11 -22.61 32.03 8.62
C SER A 11 -21.78 30.79 8.24
N GLY A 12 -20.62 30.62 8.90
CA GLY A 12 -19.86 29.36 8.86
C GLY A 12 -18.47 29.42 8.24
N THR A 13 -17.70 30.48 8.47
CA THR A 13 -16.25 30.45 8.24
C THR A 13 -15.60 29.54 9.27
N MET A 14 -15.03 28.41 8.83
CA MET A 14 -13.97 27.75 9.60
C MET A 14 -12.92 28.80 10.00
N PRO A 15 -12.38 28.77 11.23
CA PRO A 15 -11.47 29.80 11.70
C PRO A 15 -10.25 29.84 10.78
N ASN A 16 -10.13 30.92 10.02
CA ASN A 16 -9.09 31.22 9.02
C ASN A 16 -7.64 31.04 9.53
N ALA A 17 -7.45 30.92 10.85
CA ALA A 17 -6.17 30.60 11.48
C ALA A 17 -5.80 29.12 11.31
N VAL A 18 -6.72 28.17 11.51
CA VAL A 18 -6.43 26.73 11.37
C VAL A 18 -6.17 26.38 9.91
N ALA A 19 -6.98 26.91 9.00
CA ALA A 19 -6.77 26.75 7.56
C ALA A 19 -5.43 27.36 7.12
N ARG A 20 -5.02 28.52 7.65
CA ARG A 20 -3.70 29.11 7.37
C ARG A 20 -2.55 28.30 7.95
N THR A 21 -2.69 27.76 9.16
CA THR A 21 -1.64 26.93 9.79
C THR A 21 -1.50 25.59 9.06
N ILE A 22 -2.60 24.98 8.64
CA ILE A 22 -2.59 23.78 7.80
C ILE A 22 -1.96 24.09 6.44
N ASN A 23 -2.30 25.22 5.84
CA ASN A 23 -1.72 25.62 4.55
C ASN A 23 -0.25 25.99 4.66
N SER A 24 0.20 26.60 5.77
CA SER A 24 1.62 26.92 5.99
C SER A 24 2.45 25.70 6.36
N LEU A 25 1.88 24.73 7.09
CA LEU A 25 2.46 23.40 7.30
C LEU A 25 2.55 22.63 5.98
N LYS A 26 1.49 22.63 5.17
CA LYS A 26 1.50 22.05 3.82
C LYS A 26 2.55 22.70 2.93
N LEU A 27 2.74 24.03 2.98
CA LEU A 27 3.75 24.72 2.17
C LEU A 27 5.18 24.40 2.64
N LYS A 28 5.44 24.39 3.95
CA LYS A 28 6.74 24.01 4.51
C LYS A 28 7.07 22.53 4.28
N MET A 29 6.07 21.65 4.36
CA MET A 29 6.24 20.21 4.14
C MET A 29 6.22 19.83 2.64
N SER A 30 5.51 20.56 1.78
CA SER A 30 5.60 20.38 0.32
C SER A 30 6.96 20.82 -0.23
N ALA A 31 7.64 21.75 0.44
CA ALA A 31 9.06 22.06 0.17
C ALA A 31 10.03 20.98 0.70
N THR A 32 9.52 19.96 1.40
CA THR A 32 10.30 18.88 2.00
C THR A 32 10.25 17.69 1.05
N GLY A 33 11.28 17.51 0.22
CA GLY A 33 11.29 16.49 -0.84
C GLY A 33 11.07 15.05 -0.35
N PRO A 34 10.68 14.12 -1.26
CA PRO A 34 10.27 12.75 -0.94
C PRO A 34 11.28 11.96 -0.11
N ALA A 35 12.58 12.23 -0.32
CA ALA A 35 13.66 11.59 0.42
C ALA A 35 13.58 11.83 1.94
N ARG A 36 13.11 13.00 2.37
CA ARG A 36 12.97 13.33 3.81
C ARG A 36 11.76 12.64 4.43
N LEU A 37 10.65 12.52 3.70
CA LEU A 37 9.49 11.76 4.14
C LEU A 37 9.83 10.26 4.26
N LEU A 38 10.58 9.72 3.30
CA LEU A 38 11.10 8.35 3.37
C LEU A 38 12.10 8.16 4.51
N ALA A 39 12.96 9.14 4.79
CA ALA A 39 13.87 9.09 5.94
C ALA A 39 13.11 9.07 7.27
N ALA A 40 12.05 9.88 7.39
CA ALA A 40 11.18 9.86 8.56
C ALA A 40 10.44 8.51 8.69
N TYR A 41 9.92 7.97 7.59
CA TYR A 41 9.32 6.64 7.54
C TYR A 41 10.30 5.54 7.98
N GLY A 42 11.54 5.59 7.47
CA GLY A 42 12.62 4.69 7.87
C GLY A 42 12.95 4.80 9.36
N GLY A 43 12.99 6.03 9.90
CA GLY A 43 13.17 6.28 11.33
C GLY A 43 12.06 5.68 12.19
N ILE A 44 10.79 5.84 11.79
CA ILE A 44 9.64 5.23 12.49
C ILE A 44 9.75 3.70 12.44
N THR A 45 10.06 3.14 11.26
CA THR A 45 10.23 1.70 11.08
C THR A 45 11.36 1.15 11.94
N TYR A 46 12.46 1.88 12.08
CA TYR A 46 13.59 1.52 12.94
C TYR A 46 13.24 1.56 14.43
N LEU A 47 12.46 2.56 14.88
CA LEU A 47 11.96 2.59 16.26
C LEU A 47 11.04 1.39 16.56
N VAL A 48 10.14 1.05 15.63
CA VAL A 48 9.30 -0.15 15.75
C VAL A 48 10.15 -1.41 15.82
N TYR A 49 11.22 -1.51 15.01
CA TYR A 49 12.17 -2.62 15.06
C TYR A 49 12.80 -2.79 16.45
N LEU A 50 13.27 -1.70 17.07
CA LEU A 50 13.87 -1.74 18.42
C LEU A 50 12.84 -2.18 19.47
N GLU A 51 11.67 -1.56 19.48
CA GLU A 51 10.61 -1.81 20.46
C GLU A 51 10.00 -3.22 20.35
N THR A 52 9.97 -3.80 19.14
CA THR A 52 9.50 -5.17 18.91
C THR A 52 10.57 -6.23 19.12
N SER A 53 11.75 -5.88 19.66
CA SER A 53 12.89 -6.79 19.80
C SER A 53 13.24 -7.48 18.47
N GLY A 54 13.35 -6.67 17.42
CA GLY A 54 13.66 -7.14 16.07
C GLY A 54 12.48 -7.76 15.33
N PHE A 55 11.27 -7.24 15.53
CA PHE A 55 10.01 -7.77 15.01
C PHE A 55 9.59 -9.16 15.52
N SER A 56 10.26 -9.66 16.56
CA SER A 56 9.91 -10.93 17.22
C SER A 56 8.62 -10.80 18.05
N ARG A 57 8.40 -9.65 18.68
CA ARG A 57 7.19 -9.37 19.48
C ARG A 57 6.09 -8.76 18.62
N MET A 58 4.93 -9.43 18.59
CA MET A 58 3.74 -8.92 17.91
C MET A 58 3.04 -7.89 18.79
N SER A 59 3.29 -6.61 18.53
CA SER A 59 2.49 -5.51 19.05
C SER A 59 1.65 -4.93 17.90
N PRO A 60 0.31 -5.13 17.90
CA PRO A 60 -0.55 -4.77 16.76
C PRO A 60 -0.45 -3.31 16.34
N LEU A 61 -0.57 -2.39 17.31
CA LEU A 61 -0.54 -0.96 17.03
C LEU A 61 0.84 -0.51 16.53
N LEU A 62 1.89 -0.95 17.23
CA LEU A 62 3.27 -0.60 16.92
C LEU A 62 3.68 -1.11 15.52
N SER A 63 3.19 -2.28 15.12
CA SER A 63 3.41 -2.86 13.80
C SER A 63 2.74 -2.07 12.67
N ALA A 64 1.60 -1.44 12.95
CA ALA A 64 0.84 -0.66 11.97
C ALA A 64 1.35 0.78 11.81
N LEU A 65 2.12 1.31 12.78
CA LEU A 65 2.63 2.69 12.76
C LEU A 65 3.35 3.09 11.47
N PRO A 66 4.23 2.27 10.87
CA PRO A 66 4.88 2.65 9.63
C PRO A 66 3.87 2.92 8.51
N MET A 67 2.82 2.10 8.38
CA MET A 67 1.78 2.31 7.37
C MET A 67 0.91 3.54 7.66
N ILE A 68 0.60 3.79 8.94
CA ILE A 68 -0.10 5.02 9.37
C ILE A 68 0.75 6.25 9.03
N SER A 69 2.07 6.17 9.21
CA SER A 69 2.95 7.29 8.85
C SER A 69 2.97 7.54 7.35
N LEU A 70 3.01 6.49 6.51
CA LEU A 70 2.94 6.63 5.05
C LEU A 70 1.60 7.23 4.60
N SER A 71 0.48 6.87 5.22
CA SER A 71 -0.81 7.46 4.87
C SER A 71 -0.85 8.96 5.20
N VAL A 72 -0.33 9.37 6.37
CA VAL A 72 -0.18 10.80 6.72
C VAL A 72 0.77 11.50 5.75
N PHE A 73 1.93 10.91 5.44
CA PHE A 73 2.87 11.49 4.49
C PHE A 73 2.27 11.65 3.10
N THR A 74 1.46 10.70 2.64
CA THR A 74 0.74 10.79 1.36
C THR A 74 -0.26 11.95 1.35
N LEU A 75 -0.93 12.24 2.45
CA LEU A 75 -1.81 13.41 2.56
C LEU A 75 -1.06 14.74 2.56
N LEU A 76 0.22 14.72 2.92
CA LEU A 76 1.09 15.90 2.98
C LEU A 76 1.80 16.20 1.64
N THR A 77 1.90 15.23 0.73
CA THR A 77 2.52 15.45 -0.59
C THR A 77 1.66 16.32 -1.50
N SER A 78 2.27 16.84 -2.57
CA SER A 78 1.60 17.62 -3.61
C SER A 78 0.92 16.79 -4.70
N MET A 79 0.85 15.46 -4.56
CA MET A 79 0.25 14.55 -5.55
C MET A 79 -1.14 15.01 -6.02
N GLN A 80 -1.50 14.64 -7.25
CA GLN A 80 -2.85 14.79 -7.78
C GLN A 80 -3.92 14.20 -6.83
N PRO A 81 -5.09 14.85 -6.67
CA PRO A 81 -6.07 14.48 -5.65
C PRO A 81 -6.60 13.05 -5.80
N HIS A 82 -6.78 12.58 -7.04
CA HIS A 82 -7.22 11.22 -7.33
C HIS A 82 -6.21 10.18 -6.80
N ALA A 83 -4.96 10.25 -7.26
CA ALA A 83 -3.89 9.34 -6.82
C ALA A 83 -3.66 9.43 -5.30
N LYS A 84 -3.74 10.63 -4.72
CA LYS A 84 -3.55 10.87 -3.29
C LYS A 84 -4.57 10.14 -2.42
N ILE A 85 -5.86 10.25 -2.74
CA ILE A 85 -6.93 9.60 -1.96
C ILE A 85 -6.80 8.08 -2.02
N PHE A 86 -6.60 7.53 -3.22
CA PHE A 86 -6.47 6.09 -3.41
C PHE A 86 -5.21 5.51 -2.77
N THR A 87 -4.07 6.20 -2.89
CA THR A 87 -2.80 5.79 -2.24
C THR A 87 -2.92 5.85 -0.71
N THR A 88 -3.52 6.92 -0.18
CA THR A 88 -3.77 7.04 1.26
C THR A 88 -4.68 5.91 1.76
N GLY A 89 -5.77 5.63 1.03
CA GLY A 89 -6.68 4.54 1.34
C GLY A 89 -5.99 3.18 1.32
N ALA A 90 -5.11 2.94 0.35
CA ALA A 90 -4.31 1.72 0.28
C ALA A 90 -3.42 1.55 1.53
N PHE A 91 -2.74 2.61 1.98
CA PHE A 91 -1.89 2.55 3.17
C PHE A 91 -2.67 2.43 4.47
N ILE A 92 -3.85 3.04 4.59
CA ILE A 92 -4.75 2.80 5.73
C ILE A 92 -5.23 1.35 5.75
N SER A 93 -5.64 0.82 4.60
CA SER A 93 -6.03 -0.59 4.46
C SER A 93 -4.87 -1.52 4.83
N SER A 94 -3.64 -1.18 4.44
CA SER A 94 -2.44 -1.93 4.83
C SER A 94 -2.17 -1.87 6.34
N ALA A 95 -2.31 -0.69 6.96
CA ALA A 95 -2.19 -0.55 8.41
C ALA A 95 -3.19 -1.44 9.17
N LEU A 96 -4.44 -1.50 8.69
CA LEU A 96 -5.47 -2.37 9.25
C LEU A 96 -5.15 -3.85 9.04
N ALA A 97 -4.65 -4.23 7.85
CA ALA A 97 -4.20 -5.59 7.59
C ALA A 97 -3.11 -6.02 8.59
N ILE A 98 -2.06 -5.22 8.75
CA ILE A 98 -0.94 -5.52 9.67
C ILE A 98 -1.40 -5.58 11.13
N TYR A 99 -2.29 -4.67 11.52
CA TYR A 99 -2.88 -4.66 12.86
C TYR A 99 -3.64 -5.97 13.13
N LEU A 100 -4.50 -6.40 12.20
CA LEU A 100 -5.28 -7.62 12.33
C LEU A 100 -4.39 -8.87 12.31
N GLN A 101 -3.39 -8.92 11.43
CA GLN A 101 -2.41 -10.04 11.38
C GLN A 101 -1.60 -10.19 12.67
N SER A 102 -1.37 -9.09 13.37
CA SER A 102 -0.64 -9.07 14.64
C SER A 102 -1.56 -9.28 15.85
N SER A 103 -2.88 -9.25 15.66
CA SER A 103 -3.87 -9.38 16.73
C SER A 103 -4.25 -10.83 16.96
N ALA A 104 -4.18 -11.30 18.21
CA ALA A 104 -4.48 -12.69 18.56
C ALA A 104 -5.95 -13.10 18.36
N TRP A 105 -6.88 -12.13 18.36
CA TRP A 105 -8.32 -12.38 18.30
C TRP A 105 -8.88 -12.32 16.87
N ALA A 106 -8.13 -11.79 15.91
CA ALA A 106 -8.64 -11.53 14.56
C ALA A 106 -8.41 -12.74 13.65
N PRO A 107 -9.44 -13.21 12.91
CA PRO A 107 -9.26 -14.28 11.94
C PRO A 107 -8.42 -13.80 10.75
N VAL A 108 -7.55 -14.69 10.24
CA VAL A 108 -6.65 -14.40 9.12
C VAL A 108 -7.40 -13.97 7.85
N SER A 109 -8.61 -14.49 7.64
CA SER A 109 -9.48 -14.09 6.52
C SER A 109 -9.85 -12.60 6.54
N PHE A 110 -10.03 -11.99 7.72
CA PHE A 110 -10.32 -10.56 7.83
C PHE A 110 -9.11 -9.72 7.41
N ALA A 111 -7.91 -10.09 7.82
CA ALA A 111 -6.70 -9.44 7.35
C ALA A 111 -6.54 -9.54 5.83
N ALA A 112 -6.88 -10.70 5.24
CA ALA A 112 -6.83 -10.90 3.79
C ALA A 112 -7.76 -9.96 3.02
N LEU A 113 -8.95 -9.63 3.56
CA LEU A 113 -9.85 -8.65 2.94
C LEU A 113 -9.20 -7.26 2.82
N PHE A 114 -8.46 -6.83 3.84
CA PHE A 114 -7.73 -5.56 3.79
C PHE A 114 -6.50 -5.61 2.88
N VAL A 115 -5.90 -6.78 2.68
CA VAL A 115 -4.85 -6.98 1.65
C VAL A 115 -5.45 -6.86 0.24
N ILE A 116 -6.63 -7.45 0.00
CA ILE A 116 -7.34 -7.29 -1.28
C ILE A 116 -7.70 -5.81 -1.49
N GLY A 117 -8.25 -5.17 -0.45
CA GLY A 117 -8.63 -3.77 -0.46
C GLY A 117 -7.45 -2.84 -0.74
N ARG A 118 -6.28 -3.06 -0.12
CA ARG A 118 -5.10 -2.21 -0.35
C ARG A 118 -4.60 -2.34 -1.79
N ASN A 119 -4.56 -3.55 -2.34
CA ASN A 119 -4.10 -3.80 -3.71
C ASN A 119 -5.03 -3.15 -4.73
N LEU A 120 -6.35 -3.28 -4.52
CA LEU A 120 -7.34 -2.63 -5.37
C LEU A 120 -7.25 -1.11 -5.31
N LEU A 121 -7.21 -0.52 -4.11
CA LEU A 121 -7.09 0.92 -3.92
C LEU A 121 -5.80 1.45 -4.56
N TYR A 122 -4.68 0.74 -4.39
CA TYR A 122 -3.42 1.17 -4.99
C TYR A 122 -3.46 1.05 -6.52
N PHE A 123 -4.04 0.01 -7.10
CA PHE A 123 -4.28 -0.10 -8.54
C PHE A 123 -5.11 1.08 -9.08
N LEU A 124 -6.21 1.41 -8.40
CA LEU A 124 -7.07 2.54 -8.80
C LEU A 124 -6.31 3.88 -8.84
N SER A 125 -5.23 4.03 -8.06
CA SER A 125 -4.43 5.27 -8.06
C SER A 125 -3.75 5.56 -9.40
N PHE A 126 -3.35 4.53 -10.17
CA PHE A 126 -2.56 4.66 -11.40
C PHE A 126 -3.14 3.94 -12.63
N GLN A 127 -4.29 3.28 -12.51
CA GLN A 127 -4.91 2.53 -13.62
C GLN A 127 -5.01 3.30 -14.94
N HIS A 128 -5.22 4.62 -14.89
CA HIS A 128 -5.38 5.47 -16.06
C HIS A 128 -4.07 5.69 -16.84
N LEU A 129 -2.92 5.36 -16.24
CA LEU A 129 -1.61 5.41 -16.89
C LEU A 129 -1.34 4.18 -17.75
N ILE A 130 -2.06 3.07 -17.52
CA ILE A 130 -1.87 1.82 -18.26
C ILE A 130 -2.54 1.94 -19.62
N ARG A 131 -1.74 1.95 -20.68
CA ARG A 131 -2.22 2.00 -22.07
C ARG A 131 -2.46 0.61 -22.64
N GLU A 132 -1.52 -0.29 -22.38
CA GLU A 132 -1.51 -1.66 -22.91
C GLU A 132 -1.11 -2.64 -21.83
N TRP A 133 -1.64 -3.85 -21.90
CA TRP A 133 -1.34 -4.93 -20.96
C TRP A 133 -0.20 -5.79 -21.49
N SER A 134 0.78 -6.07 -20.64
CA SER A 134 1.92 -6.90 -20.99
C SER A 134 1.54 -8.39 -20.94
N PHE A 135 1.45 -9.01 -22.12
CA PHE A 135 1.31 -10.46 -22.25
C PHE A 135 2.39 -11.27 -21.51
N PRO A 136 3.71 -10.97 -21.64
CA PRO A 136 4.73 -11.77 -20.96
C PRO A 136 4.61 -11.70 -19.45
N ILE A 137 4.28 -10.53 -18.88
CA ILE A 137 4.11 -10.38 -17.42
C ILE A 137 2.82 -11.08 -16.98
N ALA A 138 1.75 -11.06 -17.78
CA ALA A 138 0.51 -11.78 -17.49
C ALA A 138 0.76 -13.30 -17.43
N LEU A 139 1.55 -13.83 -18.37
CA LEU A 139 1.93 -15.23 -18.37
C LEU A 139 2.75 -15.60 -17.13
N MET A 140 3.78 -14.80 -16.80
CA MET A 140 4.64 -15.07 -15.64
C MET A 140 3.88 -15.01 -14.31
N THR A 141 3.05 -13.99 -14.11
CA THR A 141 2.20 -13.85 -12.91
C THR A 141 1.15 -14.95 -12.82
N GLY A 142 0.57 -15.38 -13.95
CA GLY A 142 -0.35 -16.51 -14.03
C GLY A 142 0.32 -17.83 -13.65
N LEU A 143 1.48 -18.15 -14.23
CA LEU A 143 2.26 -19.35 -13.89
C LEU A 143 2.65 -19.37 -12.40
N TYR A 144 3.09 -18.24 -11.86
CA TYR A 144 3.39 -18.10 -10.43
C TYR A 144 2.16 -18.38 -9.57
N LEU A 145 1.01 -17.76 -9.88
CA LEU A 145 -0.22 -17.94 -9.11
C LEU A 145 -0.70 -19.40 -9.16
N SER A 146 -0.66 -20.05 -10.33
CA SER A 146 -1.01 -21.46 -10.48
C SER A 146 -0.10 -22.36 -9.65
N PHE A 147 1.22 -22.17 -9.76
CA PHE A 147 2.19 -22.95 -8.98
C PHE A 147 1.99 -22.75 -7.47
N PHE A 148 1.84 -21.50 -7.03
CA PHE A 148 1.63 -21.17 -5.62
C PHE A 148 0.34 -21.80 -5.08
N THR A 149 -0.74 -21.78 -5.87
CA THR A 149 -2.04 -22.36 -5.49
C THR A 149 -1.94 -23.87 -5.31
N VAL A 150 -1.27 -24.58 -6.22
CA VAL A 150 -1.09 -26.02 -6.10
C VAL A 150 -0.25 -26.36 -4.87
N VAL A 151 0.86 -25.66 -4.65
CA VAL A 151 1.77 -25.93 -3.53
C VAL A 151 1.15 -25.59 -2.17
N CYS A 152 0.43 -24.46 -2.07
CA CYS A 152 -0.05 -23.96 -0.78
C CYS A 152 -1.48 -24.36 -0.45
N PHE A 153 -2.33 -24.68 -1.43
CA PHE A 153 -3.77 -24.85 -1.21
C PHE A 153 -4.36 -26.19 -1.63
N ALA A 154 -3.66 -27.03 -2.39
CA ALA A 154 -4.23 -28.28 -2.94
C ALA A 154 -4.86 -29.17 -1.85
N ASP A 155 -4.15 -29.38 -0.73
CA ASP A 155 -4.62 -30.23 0.37
C ASP A 155 -5.63 -29.51 1.29
N LEU A 156 -5.63 -28.17 1.29
CA LEU A 156 -6.44 -27.35 2.20
C LEU A 156 -7.81 -26.98 1.62
N LEU A 157 -7.97 -27.01 0.29
CA LEU A 157 -9.17 -26.52 -0.40
C LEU A 157 -10.45 -27.23 0.06
N PHE A 158 -10.39 -28.54 0.28
CA PHE A 158 -11.55 -29.31 0.74
C PHE A 158 -11.82 -29.17 2.24
N SER A 159 -10.80 -28.85 3.04
CA SER A 159 -10.93 -28.75 4.49
C SER A 159 -11.44 -27.37 4.93
N ILE A 160 -10.90 -26.28 4.35
CA ILE A 160 -11.21 -24.91 4.77
C ILE A 160 -11.43 -24.00 3.54
N PRO A 161 -12.47 -24.28 2.72
CA PRO A 161 -12.63 -23.65 1.40
C PRO A 161 -12.75 -22.12 1.47
N THR A 162 -13.50 -21.58 2.43
CA THR A 162 -13.70 -20.13 2.55
C THR A 162 -12.41 -19.38 2.83
N LEU A 163 -11.56 -19.90 3.74
CA LEU A 163 -10.27 -19.28 4.05
C LEU A 163 -9.34 -19.35 2.84
N VAL A 164 -9.26 -20.52 2.20
CA VAL A 164 -8.44 -20.72 1.00
C VAL A 164 -8.86 -19.77 -0.12
N CYS A 165 -10.16 -19.59 -0.37
CA CYS A 165 -10.65 -18.63 -1.35
C CYS A 165 -10.25 -17.19 -1.01
N CYS A 166 -10.40 -16.75 0.25
CA CYS A 166 -9.97 -15.42 0.66
C CYS A 166 -8.46 -15.19 0.46
N LEU A 167 -7.63 -16.17 0.83
CA LEU A 167 -6.17 -16.07 0.68
C LEU A 167 -5.74 -16.14 -0.78
N PHE A 168 -6.39 -16.99 -1.58
CA PHE A 168 -6.16 -17.06 -3.02
C PHE A 168 -6.48 -15.72 -3.70
N ILE A 169 -7.62 -15.10 -3.40
CA ILE A 169 -7.96 -13.77 -3.93
C ILE A 169 -6.95 -12.73 -3.44
N GLY A 170 -6.47 -12.85 -2.20
CA GLY A 170 -5.37 -12.03 -1.66
C GLY A 170 -4.11 -12.09 -2.53
N VAL A 171 -3.58 -13.29 -2.81
CA VAL A 171 -2.40 -13.46 -3.69
C VAL A 171 -2.70 -13.02 -5.10
N ALA A 172 -3.86 -13.39 -5.65
CA ALA A 172 -4.27 -13.01 -7.00
C ALA A 172 -4.31 -11.49 -7.18
N SER A 173 -4.79 -10.75 -6.17
CA SER A 173 -4.80 -9.28 -6.18
C SER A 173 -3.38 -8.68 -6.17
N ALA A 174 -2.43 -9.30 -5.46
CA ALA A 174 -1.03 -8.89 -5.47
C ALA A 174 -0.35 -9.20 -6.83
N CYS A 175 -0.59 -10.39 -7.39
CA CYS A 175 -0.14 -10.76 -8.73
C CYS A 175 -0.72 -9.82 -9.80
N PHE A 176 -2.00 -9.44 -9.68
CA PHE A 176 -2.63 -8.48 -10.57
C PHE A 176 -1.94 -7.11 -10.47
N LEU A 177 -1.53 -6.70 -9.27
CA LEU A 177 -0.78 -5.46 -9.09
C LEU A 177 0.61 -5.50 -9.74
N VAL A 178 1.29 -6.65 -9.69
CA VAL A 178 2.54 -6.90 -10.44
C VAL A 178 2.31 -6.80 -11.93
N LEU A 179 1.23 -7.39 -12.44
CA LEU A 179 0.85 -7.29 -13.85
C LEU A 179 0.59 -5.84 -14.26
N ALA A 180 -0.20 -5.10 -13.49
CA ALA A 180 -0.55 -3.71 -13.78
C ALA A 180 0.69 -2.80 -13.77
N SER A 181 1.49 -2.87 -12.71
CA SER A 181 2.72 -2.08 -12.57
C SER A 181 3.79 -2.46 -13.58
N GLY A 182 3.92 -3.76 -13.90
CA GLY A 182 4.85 -4.24 -14.90
C GLY A 182 4.46 -3.87 -16.33
N SER A 183 3.16 -3.87 -16.62
CA SER A 183 2.64 -3.38 -17.91
C SER A 183 2.95 -1.90 -18.11
N LEU A 184 2.83 -1.10 -17.05
CA LEU A 184 3.24 0.30 -17.06
C LEU A 184 4.75 0.47 -17.23
N ALA A 185 5.57 -0.37 -16.56
CA ALA A 185 7.02 -0.34 -16.69
C ALA A 185 7.52 -0.73 -18.09
N GLN A 186 6.83 -1.64 -18.77
CA GLN A 186 7.16 -2.03 -20.15
C GLN A 186 6.64 -1.04 -21.18
N GLY A 187 5.45 -0.44 -20.95
CA GLY A 187 4.81 0.50 -21.85
C GLY A 187 5.26 1.96 -21.69
N GLY A 188 6.21 2.23 -20.80
CA GLY A 188 6.75 3.57 -20.55
C GLY A 188 7.44 4.14 -21.79
N SER A 189 6.95 5.29 -22.26
CA SER A 189 7.52 6.08 -23.35
C SER A 189 9.02 6.28 -23.18
N LEU A 190 9.78 6.05 -24.25
CA LEU A 190 11.23 6.29 -24.38
C LEU A 190 11.64 7.76 -24.13
N ASP A 191 10.69 8.70 -24.03
CA ASP A 191 10.97 10.15 -23.98
C ASP A 191 11.09 10.75 -22.55
N ASP A 192 10.56 10.13 -21.49
CA ASP A 192 10.58 10.70 -20.12
C ASP A 192 11.24 9.75 -19.10
N THR A 193 12.53 9.98 -18.86
CA THR A 193 13.35 9.19 -17.91
C THR A 193 12.79 9.16 -16.48
N SER A 194 12.12 10.22 -16.01
CA SER A 194 11.51 10.27 -14.68
C SER A 194 10.29 9.34 -14.54
N ASN A 195 9.43 9.30 -15.56
CA ASN A 195 8.22 8.47 -15.59
C ASN A 195 8.57 6.99 -15.75
N SER A 196 9.62 6.70 -16.52
CA SER A 196 10.21 5.36 -16.60
C SER A 196 10.76 4.89 -15.24
N GLN A 197 11.43 5.78 -14.48
CA GLN A 197 11.94 5.42 -13.16
C GLN A 197 10.81 5.14 -12.14
N ALA A 198 9.74 5.95 -12.13
CA ALA A 198 8.62 5.76 -11.21
C ALA A 198 7.88 4.44 -11.45
N SER A 199 7.66 4.06 -12.72
CA SER A 199 7.02 2.80 -13.08
C SER A 199 7.86 1.57 -12.70
N ILE A 200 9.19 1.61 -12.87
CA ILE A 200 10.09 0.54 -12.40
C ILE A 200 10.06 0.39 -10.88
N ILE A 201 10.12 1.51 -10.13
CA ILE A 201 10.04 1.49 -8.67
C ILE A 201 8.71 0.86 -8.22
N ARG A 202 7.60 1.20 -8.89
CA ARG A 202 6.27 0.63 -8.64
C ARG A 202 6.27 -0.88 -8.86
N PHE A 203 6.83 -1.33 -9.98
CA PHE A 203 6.92 -2.75 -10.31
C PHE A 203 7.73 -3.55 -9.28
N VAL A 204 8.89 -3.03 -8.87
CA VAL A 204 9.70 -3.65 -7.81
C VAL A 204 8.94 -3.69 -6.48
N GLY A 205 8.26 -2.60 -6.13
CA GLY A 205 7.40 -2.56 -4.93
C GLY A 205 6.30 -3.62 -4.96
N ALA A 206 5.60 -3.78 -6.09
CA ALA A 206 4.55 -4.78 -6.26
C ALA A 206 5.08 -6.23 -6.22
N MET A 207 6.26 -6.49 -6.78
CA MET A 207 6.92 -7.79 -6.69
C MET A 207 7.29 -8.13 -5.25
N MET A 208 7.88 -7.17 -4.53
CA MET A 208 8.18 -7.34 -3.11
C MET A 208 6.90 -7.60 -2.33
N GLU A 209 5.85 -6.81 -2.53
CA GLU A 209 4.56 -7.02 -1.87
C GLU A 209 4.01 -8.43 -2.12
N THR A 210 4.04 -8.91 -3.36
CA THR A 210 3.60 -10.27 -3.71
C THR A 210 4.43 -11.31 -2.97
N ALA A 211 5.75 -11.13 -2.90
CA ALA A 211 6.61 -12.00 -2.11
C ALA A 211 6.25 -11.95 -0.61
N CYS A 212 5.94 -10.78 -0.06
CA CYS A 212 5.53 -10.67 1.35
C CYS A 212 4.18 -11.38 1.59
N VAL A 213 3.15 -11.17 0.76
CA VAL A 213 1.85 -11.85 0.90
C VAL A 213 2.02 -13.37 0.82
N SER A 214 2.87 -13.85 -0.08
CA SER A 214 3.17 -15.28 -0.22
C SER A 214 3.93 -15.84 0.98
N MET A 215 4.93 -15.11 1.51
CA MET A 215 5.62 -15.50 2.75
C MET A 215 4.67 -15.54 3.94
N PHE A 216 3.74 -14.59 4.05
CA PHE A 216 2.72 -14.58 5.10
C PHE A 216 1.84 -15.83 5.03
N ILE A 217 1.30 -16.15 3.85
CA ILE A 217 0.45 -17.33 3.65
C ILE A 217 1.21 -18.62 3.93
N TYR A 218 2.45 -18.72 3.42
CA TYR A 218 3.30 -19.87 3.71
C TYR A 218 3.53 -20.00 5.23
N SER A 219 3.80 -18.90 5.93
CA SER A 219 4.00 -18.91 7.39
C SER A 219 2.73 -19.22 8.20
N ALA A 220 1.54 -19.00 7.62
CA ALA A 220 0.26 -19.28 8.26
C ALA A 220 -0.10 -20.77 8.24
N PHE A 221 0.34 -21.50 7.21
CA PHE A 221 0.10 -22.94 7.07
C PHE A 221 1.30 -23.81 7.41
N ALA A 222 2.53 -23.28 7.31
CA ALA A 222 3.75 -23.94 7.74
C ALA A 222 4.11 -23.59 9.19
N ARG A 223 5.20 -24.17 9.71
CA ARG A 223 5.70 -23.85 11.06
C ARG A 223 6.25 -22.42 11.06
N ARG A 224 5.58 -21.52 11.79
CA ARG A 224 5.97 -20.12 11.95
C ARG A 224 7.34 -20.03 12.63
N THR A 225 8.36 -19.59 11.90
CA THR A 225 9.69 -19.27 12.46
C THR A 225 9.83 -17.77 12.64
N GLU A 226 10.61 -17.35 13.65
CA GLU A 226 10.92 -15.94 13.90
C GLU A 226 11.59 -15.29 12.68
N THR A 227 12.44 -16.03 11.97
CA THR A 227 13.11 -15.59 10.74
C THR A 227 12.12 -15.24 9.63
N THR A 228 11.08 -16.06 9.41
CA THR A 228 10.07 -15.78 8.39
C THR A 228 9.27 -14.51 8.73
N LEU A 229 8.98 -14.27 10.01
CA LEU A 229 8.28 -13.07 10.46
C LEU A 229 9.10 -11.79 10.27
N PHE A 230 10.38 -11.86 10.59
CA PHE A 230 11.32 -10.77 10.37
C PHE A 230 11.41 -10.41 8.88
N MET A 231 11.65 -11.41 8.02
CA MET A 231 11.79 -11.21 6.57
C MET A 231 10.50 -10.65 5.95
N TYR A 232 9.35 -11.19 6.34
CA TYR A 232 8.04 -10.71 5.90
C TYR A 232 7.83 -9.22 6.23
N ARG A 233 8.10 -8.80 7.47
CA ARG A 233 7.84 -7.42 7.92
C ARG A 233 8.77 -6.41 7.27
N ILE A 234 10.06 -6.72 7.14
CA ILE A 234 10.99 -5.83 6.43
C ILE A 234 10.59 -5.71 4.97
N CYS A 235 10.32 -6.84 4.32
CA CYS A 235 9.81 -6.89 2.94
C CYS A 235 8.59 -5.98 2.80
N GLU A 236 7.61 -6.09 3.72
CA GLU A 236 6.37 -5.32 3.68
C GLU A 236 6.61 -3.81 3.83
N TYR A 237 7.46 -3.42 4.78
CA TYR A 237 7.79 -2.00 4.98
C TYR A 237 8.57 -1.42 3.80
N VAL A 238 9.50 -2.15 3.21
CA VAL A 238 10.23 -1.70 2.03
C VAL A 238 9.30 -1.60 0.82
N ALA A 239 8.47 -2.60 0.58
CA ALA A 239 7.52 -2.62 -0.53
C ALA A 239 6.62 -1.37 -0.51
N HIS A 240 5.99 -1.06 0.61
CA HIS A 240 5.11 0.11 0.72
C HIS A 240 5.87 1.44 0.61
N GLY A 241 7.11 1.50 1.09
CA GLY A 241 7.98 2.66 0.87
C GLY A 241 8.26 2.90 -0.61
N LEU A 242 8.53 1.84 -1.38
CA LEU A 242 8.70 1.93 -2.84
C LEU A 242 7.41 2.35 -3.54
N LEU A 243 6.26 1.79 -3.15
CA LEU A 243 4.95 2.15 -3.71
C LEU A 243 4.59 3.62 -3.42
N PHE A 244 4.92 4.13 -2.24
CA PHE A 244 4.77 5.56 -1.93
C PHE A 244 5.66 6.42 -2.84
N LEU A 245 6.94 6.07 -2.95
CA LEU A 245 7.92 6.80 -3.75
C LEU A 245 7.53 6.81 -5.24
N ALA A 246 7.03 5.69 -5.76
CA ALA A 246 6.57 5.61 -7.14
C ALA A 246 5.43 6.59 -7.43
N ASN A 247 4.43 6.66 -6.55
CA ASN A 247 3.30 7.57 -6.76
C ASN A 247 3.65 9.03 -6.52
N GLU A 248 4.62 9.32 -5.65
CA GLU A 248 5.06 10.70 -5.42
C GLU A 248 5.86 11.23 -6.60
N ARG A 249 6.64 10.37 -7.26
CA ARG A 249 7.41 10.76 -8.45
C ARG A 249 6.58 10.88 -9.72
N GLU A 250 5.46 10.18 -9.78
CA GLU A 250 4.58 10.15 -10.95
C GLU A 250 3.54 11.29 -10.96
N PHE A 251 3.04 11.71 -9.79
CA PHE A 251 1.89 12.62 -9.65
C PHE A 251 2.18 13.84 -8.77
#